data_AF-A0A838KBW9-F1
#
_entry.id   AF-A0A838KBW9-F1
#
_cell.length_a   1.000
_cell.length_b   1.000
_cell.length_c   1.000
_cell.angle_alpha   90.00
_cell.angle_beta   90.00
_cell.angle_gamma   90.00
#
_symmetry.space_group_name_H-M   'P 1'
#
loop_
_entity.id
_entity.type
_entity.pdbx_description
1 polymer ?
#
loop_
_entity_poly.entity_id
_entity_poly.type
_entity_poly.pdbx_seq_one_letter_code
_entity_poly.pdbx_strand_id
1 'polypeptide(L)'
;MTSEARRLRVAGALIGSVVGDALGAPFEFGPAGRFSQRFPTPACGVETEMCGSGLWEPGEWTDDTQMALLVAESLLACGGLDEAEMFDRFRRWAAAGPKDVGVQTSAVLGSGRPWDVAAREHSASGARAAGNGSLMRTTPAAIWFARAGTEVTMDAARRISALTHGDPSAGEGCAIFHELVRVALDGGDPLAAVEPALALVAQEHRARWATVLDPSWTPDQATEPNGAVWPTLGSAVWALRESSSFEEAMREVIDLGGDTDTVAAVTGGLVGAVVGITGIPMRWTSVVHGSLPGFESPVTHLGDLHWLAARLAGSTKGPYEATPSEHLEPREIADGVWAADLDGARHSDRDFAVISLCRTGGRFGHEVQRFAYLTDDESNYDLAQVLDDVLGDMAALRADNNRVLVHCFGGASRTGLVLRAWLMRDEGMTAEEATAYVTDRWPYLGRWNRSFDEHLLQPGGSRHGLRHR
;
A
#
# COMPACT_ATOMS: atom_id res chain seq x y z
N MET A 1 -16.44 -13.84 1.95
CA MET A 1 -15.42 -13.20 1.07
C MET A 1 -14.72 -14.28 0.24
N THR A 2 -14.42 -14.03 -1.04
CA THR A 2 -13.67 -14.97 -1.89
C THR A 2 -12.20 -15.03 -1.47
N SER A 3 -11.50 -16.12 -1.84
CA SER A 3 -10.04 -16.20 -1.63
C SER A 3 -9.29 -15.09 -2.38
N GLU A 4 -9.82 -14.64 -3.52
CA GLU A 4 -9.25 -13.57 -4.32
C GLU A 4 -9.37 -12.19 -3.65
N ALA A 5 -10.57 -11.81 -3.20
CA ALA A 5 -10.76 -10.54 -2.50
C ALA A 5 -9.86 -10.42 -1.27
N ARG A 6 -9.68 -11.52 -0.51
CA ARG A 6 -8.73 -11.55 0.61
C ARG A 6 -7.29 -11.32 0.15
N ARG A 7 -6.87 -11.93 -0.97
CA ARG A 7 -5.51 -11.75 -1.51
C ARG A 7 -5.26 -10.30 -1.91
N LEU A 8 -6.23 -9.64 -2.53
CA LEU A 8 -6.12 -8.22 -2.90
C LEU A 8 -6.01 -7.33 -1.66
N ARG A 9 -6.77 -7.63 -0.59
CA ARG A 9 -6.69 -6.93 0.71
C ARG A 9 -5.34 -7.15 1.41
N VAL A 10 -4.81 -8.37 1.39
CA VAL A 10 -3.47 -8.64 1.94
C VAL A 10 -2.39 -7.87 1.18
N ALA A 11 -2.43 -7.89 -0.15
CA ALA A 11 -1.50 -7.12 -0.97
C ALA A 11 -1.66 -5.62 -0.72
N GLY A 12 -2.90 -5.13 -0.63
CA GLY A 12 -3.22 -3.74 -0.34
C GLY A 12 -2.72 -3.30 1.03
N ALA A 13 -2.82 -4.13 2.06
CA ALA A 13 -2.29 -3.82 3.39
C ALA A 13 -0.76 -3.62 3.36
N LEU A 14 -0.02 -4.61 2.83
CA LEU A 14 1.44 -4.52 2.80
C LEU A 14 1.93 -3.39 1.87
N ILE A 15 1.41 -3.33 0.65
CA ILE A 15 1.87 -2.34 -0.34
C ILE A 15 1.35 -0.95 0.01
N GLY A 16 0.16 -0.84 0.61
CA GLY A 16 -0.38 0.41 1.11
C GLY A 16 0.48 1.01 2.21
N SER A 17 1.02 0.21 3.13
CA SER A 17 1.97 0.75 4.13
C SER A 17 3.27 1.24 3.49
N VAL A 18 3.81 0.52 2.50
CA VAL A 18 5.02 0.94 1.77
C VAL A 18 4.79 2.21 0.94
N VAL A 19 3.62 2.32 0.31
CA VAL A 19 3.22 3.52 -0.43
C VAL A 19 3.06 4.71 0.51
N GLY A 20 2.43 4.51 1.67
CA GLY A 20 2.26 5.56 2.68
C GLY A 20 3.60 6.11 3.15
N ASP A 21 4.51 5.23 3.54
CA ASP A 21 5.90 5.55 3.89
C ASP A 21 6.58 6.41 2.80
N ALA A 22 6.75 5.86 1.59
CA ALA A 22 7.48 6.53 0.51
C ALA A 22 6.83 7.86 0.07
N LEU A 23 5.50 7.98 0.17
CA LEU A 23 4.77 9.20 -0.17
C LEU A 23 4.91 10.27 0.92
N GLY A 24 4.94 9.86 2.19
CA GLY A 24 5.04 10.75 3.35
C GLY A 24 6.46 11.23 3.62
N ALA A 25 7.49 10.45 3.31
CA ALA A 25 8.89 10.74 3.65
C ALA A 25 9.39 12.12 3.17
N PRO A 26 9.03 12.63 1.98
CA PRO A 26 9.45 13.96 1.55
C PRO A 26 8.90 15.14 2.36
N PHE A 27 7.85 14.90 3.15
CA PHE A 27 7.10 15.91 3.88
C PHE A 27 7.35 15.85 5.39
N GLU A 28 8.14 14.89 5.84
CA GLU A 28 8.44 14.63 7.24
C GLU A 28 9.02 15.87 7.92
N PHE A 29 8.56 16.12 9.14
CA PHE A 29 8.79 17.30 9.97
C PHE A 29 8.44 18.64 9.31
N GLY A 30 7.71 18.61 8.20
CA GLY A 30 7.17 19.77 7.52
C GLY A 30 5.91 20.34 8.18
N PRO A 31 5.52 21.58 7.81
CA PRO A 31 4.25 22.15 8.22
C PRO A 31 3.06 21.42 7.58
N ALA A 32 1.91 21.48 8.26
CA ALA A 32 0.63 21.02 7.73
C ALA A 32 0.29 21.68 6.37
N GLY A 33 -0.43 20.96 5.51
CA GLY A 33 -0.90 21.43 4.20
C GLY A 33 0.15 21.46 3.09
N ARG A 34 1.40 21.05 3.36
CA ARG A 34 2.51 21.14 2.40
C ARG A 34 2.32 20.20 1.20
N PHE A 35 1.70 19.03 1.40
CA PHE A 35 1.45 18.08 0.32
C PHE A 35 0.43 18.67 -0.66
N SER A 36 -0.73 19.13 -0.17
CA SER A 36 -1.73 19.77 -1.04
C SER A 36 -1.27 21.10 -1.64
N GLN A 37 -0.39 21.83 -0.97
CA GLN A 37 0.22 23.03 -1.57
C GLN A 37 1.11 22.67 -2.78
N ARG A 38 1.89 21.59 -2.67
CA ARG A 38 2.77 21.14 -3.76
C ARG A 38 2.00 20.46 -4.88
N PHE A 39 0.97 19.67 -4.53
CA PHE A 39 0.16 18.87 -5.43
C PHE A 39 -1.33 19.22 -5.26
N PRO A 40 -1.77 20.41 -5.74
CA PRO A 40 -3.17 20.86 -5.63
C PRO A 40 -4.13 20.01 -6.46
N THR A 41 -3.61 19.33 -7.48
CA THR A 41 -4.28 18.28 -8.25
C THR A 41 -3.40 17.04 -8.27
N PRO A 42 -3.97 15.84 -8.53
CA PRO A 42 -3.19 14.63 -8.71
C PRO A 42 -2.06 14.84 -9.73
N ALA A 43 -0.85 14.41 -9.39
CA ALA A 43 0.30 14.45 -10.29
C ALA A 43 0.36 13.12 -11.06
N CYS A 44 -0.16 13.14 -12.28
CA CYS A 44 -0.12 12.01 -13.21
C CYS A 44 0.91 12.29 -14.32
N GLY A 45 1.37 11.25 -15.01
CA GLY A 45 2.38 11.37 -16.08
C GLY A 45 3.73 10.79 -15.66
N VAL A 46 4.83 11.31 -16.20
CA VAL A 46 6.19 10.82 -15.85
C VAL A 46 6.52 11.15 -14.39
N GLU A 47 6.30 12.40 -13.98
CA GLU A 47 6.44 12.85 -12.59
C GLU A 47 5.16 12.58 -11.81
N THR A 48 5.30 12.14 -10.55
CA THR A 48 4.17 11.81 -9.67
C THR A 48 4.35 12.47 -8.30
N GLU A 49 3.39 12.27 -7.39
CA GLU A 49 3.50 12.77 -6.01
C GLU A 49 4.65 12.10 -5.22
N MET A 50 5.16 10.96 -5.70
CA MET A 50 6.31 10.22 -5.13
C MET A 50 7.64 10.90 -5.42
N CYS A 51 7.76 12.15 -4.98
CA CYS A 51 8.76 13.09 -5.49
C CYS A 51 10.14 13.02 -4.81
N GLY A 52 10.28 12.21 -3.76
CA GLY A 52 11.51 12.16 -2.96
C GLY A 52 11.83 13.48 -2.25
N SER A 53 12.90 13.47 -1.46
CA SER A 53 13.50 14.66 -0.86
C SER A 53 15.01 14.46 -0.75
N GLY A 54 15.81 15.46 -0.34
CA GLY A 54 17.27 15.38 -0.46
C GLY A 54 17.95 14.07 -0.01
N LEU A 55 17.37 13.32 0.96
CA LEU A 55 17.86 12.02 1.42
C LEU A 55 17.22 10.81 0.70
N TRP A 56 16.03 10.98 0.14
CA TRP A 56 15.15 9.94 -0.41
C TRP A 56 14.94 10.13 -1.90
N GLU A 57 15.25 9.12 -2.70
CA GLU A 57 14.93 9.13 -4.13
C GLU A 57 13.40 9.10 -4.35
N PRO A 58 12.89 9.54 -5.51
CA PRO A 58 11.49 9.36 -5.87
C PRO A 58 11.01 7.92 -5.67
N GLY A 59 9.99 7.72 -4.83
CA GLY A 59 9.43 6.41 -4.47
C GLY A 59 10.28 5.57 -3.50
N GLU A 60 11.36 6.11 -2.93
CA GLU A 60 12.16 5.41 -1.92
C GLU A 60 11.47 5.40 -0.55
N TRP A 61 11.39 4.23 0.09
CA TRP A 61 10.83 4.07 1.43
C TRP A 61 11.89 4.10 2.55
N THR A 62 11.45 4.39 3.78
CA THR A 62 12.29 4.70 4.95
C THR A 62 12.47 3.50 5.91
N ASP A 63 12.84 3.76 7.17
CA ASP A 63 12.97 2.74 8.21
C ASP A 63 11.64 2.07 8.57
N ASP A 64 10.50 2.74 8.38
CA ASP A 64 9.15 2.16 8.46
C ASP A 64 9.04 0.86 7.68
N THR A 65 9.24 0.94 6.35
CA THR A 65 9.21 -0.22 5.48
C THR A 65 10.39 -1.14 5.74
N GLN A 66 11.61 -0.63 5.95
CA GLN A 66 12.76 -1.50 6.17
C GLN A 66 12.54 -2.42 7.38
N MET A 67 12.08 -1.87 8.51
CA MET A 67 11.77 -2.67 9.69
C MET A 67 10.55 -3.57 9.51
N ALA A 68 9.52 -3.14 8.76
CA ALA A 68 8.40 -4.01 8.39
C ALA A 68 8.86 -5.24 7.60
N LEU A 69 9.71 -5.05 6.59
CA LEU A 69 10.24 -6.17 5.80
C LEU A 69 11.07 -7.13 6.66
N LEU A 70 11.81 -6.64 7.67
CA LEU A 70 12.53 -7.51 8.62
C LEU A 70 11.59 -8.33 9.50
N VAL A 71 10.46 -7.76 9.93
CA VAL A 71 9.39 -8.50 10.64
C VAL A 71 8.87 -9.61 9.72
N ALA A 72 8.57 -9.30 8.47
CA ALA A 72 8.04 -10.25 7.50
C ALA A 72 9.02 -11.41 7.24
N GLU A 73 10.29 -11.10 6.99
CA GLU A 73 11.34 -12.09 6.73
C GLU A 73 11.63 -12.97 7.95
N SER A 74 11.61 -12.40 9.16
CA SER A 74 11.77 -13.18 10.41
C SER A 74 10.65 -14.20 10.59
N LEU A 75 9.38 -13.76 10.43
CA LEU A 75 8.20 -14.64 10.54
C LEU A 75 8.26 -15.78 9.51
N LEU A 76 8.65 -15.47 8.28
CA LEU A 76 8.78 -16.45 7.20
C LEU A 76 9.94 -17.42 7.41
N ALA A 77 11.09 -16.94 7.89
CA ALA A 77 12.26 -17.77 8.14
C ALA A 77 12.03 -18.74 9.32
N CYS A 78 11.37 -18.27 10.38
CA CYS A 78 11.13 -19.03 11.59
C CYS A 78 9.82 -19.85 11.54
N GLY A 79 8.92 -19.57 10.59
CA GLY A 79 7.58 -20.16 10.54
C GLY A 79 6.68 -19.71 11.69
N GLY A 80 6.97 -18.56 12.31
CA GLY A 80 6.32 -18.05 13.50
C GLY A 80 7.12 -16.91 14.14
N LEU A 81 6.65 -16.41 15.29
CA LEU A 81 7.37 -15.39 16.05
C LEU A 81 8.53 -16.03 16.82
N ASP A 82 9.74 -15.61 16.49
CA ASP A 82 10.94 -15.77 17.29
C ASP A 82 11.48 -14.37 17.63
N GLU A 83 11.22 -13.91 18.86
CA GLU A 83 11.60 -12.57 19.31
C GLU A 83 13.11 -12.31 19.27
N ALA A 84 13.92 -13.33 19.58
CA ALA A 84 15.36 -13.20 19.61
C ALA A 84 15.92 -13.03 18.19
N GLU A 85 15.46 -13.87 17.26
CA GLU A 85 15.86 -13.82 15.86
C GLU A 85 15.44 -12.49 15.20
N MET A 86 14.21 -12.05 15.46
CA MET A 86 13.71 -10.77 14.94
C MET A 86 14.51 -9.58 15.48
N PHE A 87 14.84 -9.58 16.78
CA PHE A 87 15.67 -8.54 17.38
C PHE A 87 17.09 -8.52 16.81
N ASP A 88 17.70 -9.68 16.57
CA ASP A 88 19.03 -9.78 15.95
C ASP A 88 19.03 -9.24 14.51
N ARG A 89 17.95 -9.43 13.75
CA ARG A 89 17.78 -8.77 12.44
C ARG A 89 17.73 -7.26 12.56
N PHE A 90 16.96 -6.73 13.51
CA PHE A 90 16.91 -5.28 13.75
C PHE A 90 18.29 -4.74 14.14
N ARG A 91 19.05 -5.44 14.99
CA ARG A 91 20.41 -5.04 15.35
C ARG A 91 21.35 -5.05 14.15
N ARG A 92 21.27 -6.08 13.30
CA ARG A 92 22.06 -6.18 12.08
C ARG A 92 21.77 -5.02 11.13
N TRP A 93 20.50 -4.68 10.95
CA TRP A 93 20.06 -3.52 10.17
C TRP A 93 20.59 -2.21 10.75
N ALA A 94 20.37 -1.95 12.05
CA ALA A 94 20.83 -0.73 12.70
C ALA A 94 22.37 -0.58 12.65
N ALA A 95 23.12 -1.68 12.81
CA ALA A 95 24.58 -1.69 12.71
C ALA A 95 25.09 -1.42 11.28
N ALA A 96 24.26 -1.64 10.26
CA ALA A 96 24.59 -1.35 8.87
C ALA A 96 24.40 0.13 8.49
N GLY A 97 23.88 0.96 9.40
CA GLY A 97 23.73 2.40 9.20
C GLY A 97 22.65 2.74 8.17
N PRO A 98 21.36 2.48 8.46
CA PRO A 98 20.27 2.95 7.62
C PRO A 98 20.29 4.47 7.49
N LYS A 99 19.70 4.99 6.41
CA LYS A 99 19.59 6.44 6.15
C LYS A 99 18.89 7.16 7.30
N ASP A 100 17.90 6.51 7.89
CA ASP A 100 17.21 6.98 9.07
C ASP A 100 16.92 5.84 10.06
N VAL A 101 16.79 6.20 11.34
CA VAL A 101 16.37 5.33 12.43
C VAL A 101 15.90 6.17 13.61
N GLY A 102 14.67 5.93 14.07
CA GLY A 102 14.13 6.61 15.25
C GLY A 102 15.03 6.53 16.50
N VAL A 103 15.11 7.63 17.27
CA VAL A 103 16.01 7.78 18.43
C VAL A 103 15.89 6.65 19.45
N GLN A 104 14.65 6.26 19.80
CA GLN A 104 14.38 5.18 20.74
C GLN A 104 14.84 3.82 20.19
N THR A 105 14.49 3.53 18.92
CA THR A 105 14.89 2.30 18.23
C THR A 105 16.41 2.17 18.20
N SER A 106 17.11 3.24 17.81
CA SER A 106 18.58 3.30 17.78
C SER A 106 19.18 3.06 19.17
N ALA A 107 18.66 3.73 20.21
CA ALA A 107 19.14 3.56 21.58
C ALA A 107 18.97 2.13 22.11
N VAL A 108 17.83 1.49 21.84
CA VAL A 108 17.56 0.11 22.29
C VAL A 108 18.46 -0.88 21.55
N LEU A 109 18.53 -0.80 20.22
CA LEU A 109 19.32 -1.73 19.39
C LEU A 109 20.84 -1.56 19.60
N GLY A 110 21.28 -0.35 19.90
CA GLY A 110 22.67 -0.01 20.21
C GLY A 110 23.10 -0.29 21.67
N SER A 111 22.17 -0.66 22.55
CA SER A 111 22.45 -0.81 24.00
C SER A 111 23.36 -2.00 24.36
N GLY A 112 23.51 -2.97 23.45
CA GLY A 112 24.21 -4.23 23.71
C GLY A 112 23.48 -5.18 24.67
N ARG A 113 22.26 -4.83 25.12
CA ARG A 113 21.42 -5.65 25.98
C ARG A 113 20.70 -6.75 25.18
N PRO A 114 20.33 -7.88 25.80
CA PRO A 114 19.54 -8.92 25.13
C PRO A 114 18.10 -8.45 24.86
N TRP A 115 17.48 -9.07 23.87
CA TRP A 115 16.15 -8.71 23.33
C TRP A 115 15.06 -8.62 24.39
N ASP A 116 15.12 -9.47 25.42
CA ASP A 116 14.11 -9.63 26.47
C ASP A 116 14.21 -8.58 27.58
N VAL A 117 15.27 -7.76 27.59
CA VAL A 117 15.47 -6.71 28.60
C VAL A 117 15.74 -5.33 28.02
N ALA A 118 16.26 -5.23 26.79
CA ALA A 118 16.77 -3.98 26.22
C ALA A 118 15.76 -2.83 26.24
N ALA A 119 14.56 -3.05 25.70
CA ALA A 119 13.51 -2.03 25.67
C ALA A 119 12.93 -1.73 27.06
N ARG A 120 12.78 -2.75 27.91
CA ARG A 120 12.25 -2.60 29.27
C ARG A 120 13.18 -1.73 30.14
N GLU A 121 14.49 -2.00 30.09
CA GLU A 121 15.48 -1.20 30.82
C GLU A 121 15.54 0.23 30.28
N HIS A 122 15.41 0.41 28.96
CA HIS A 122 15.33 1.74 28.35
C HIS A 122 14.12 2.52 28.86
N SER A 123 12.91 1.95 28.85
CA SER A 123 11.71 2.59 29.36
C SER A 123 11.80 2.91 30.87
N ALA A 124 12.36 2.00 31.66
CA ALA A 124 12.53 2.18 33.11
C ALA A 124 13.50 3.33 33.47
N SER A 125 14.35 3.77 32.54
CA SER A 125 15.28 4.90 32.75
C SER A 125 14.61 6.28 32.73
N GLY A 126 13.29 6.34 32.47
CA GLY A 126 12.53 7.60 32.42
C GLY A 126 12.54 8.29 31.04
N ALA A 127 13.04 7.61 30.01
CA ALA A 127 12.93 8.06 28.63
C ALA A 127 11.46 8.08 28.16
N ARG A 128 11.09 9.03 27.30
CA ARG A 128 9.80 8.96 26.58
C ARG A 128 9.81 7.71 25.72
N ALA A 129 8.95 6.74 26.05
CA ALA A 129 9.03 5.38 25.48
C ALA A 129 7.80 4.96 24.66
N ALA A 130 6.80 5.85 24.52
CA ALA A 130 5.56 5.63 23.78
C ALA A 130 5.60 6.23 22.35
N GLY A 131 6.77 6.15 21.70
CA GLY A 131 6.90 6.43 20.27
C GLY A 131 6.13 5.41 19.42
N ASN A 132 5.88 5.77 18.17
CA ASN A 132 5.18 4.95 17.18
C ASN A 132 6.10 3.99 16.39
N GLY A 133 7.41 3.95 16.67
CA GLY A 133 8.38 3.16 15.91
C GLY A 133 8.20 1.64 15.96
N SER A 134 7.35 1.11 16.85
CA SER A 134 6.87 -0.28 16.78
C SER A 134 5.59 -0.44 15.97
N LEU A 135 4.73 0.58 15.92
CA LEU A 135 3.48 0.59 15.17
C LEU A 135 3.74 0.67 13.67
N MET A 136 4.70 1.50 13.23
CA MET A 136 5.06 1.69 11.82
C MET A 136 5.34 0.39 11.06
N ARG A 137 5.92 -0.60 11.76
CA ARG A 137 6.44 -1.83 11.17
C ARG A 137 5.54 -3.06 11.35
N THR A 138 4.34 -2.88 11.89
CA THR A 138 3.55 -4.01 12.41
C THR A 138 2.66 -4.70 11.37
N THR A 139 2.38 -4.05 10.22
CA THR A 139 1.49 -4.55 9.16
C THR A 139 1.78 -6.00 8.71
N PRO A 140 3.04 -6.42 8.47
CA PRO A 140 3.33 -7.80 8.08
C PRO A 140 2.94 -8.83 9.15
N ALA A 141 3.15 -8.51 10.42
CA ALA A 141 2.75 -9.37 11.53
C ALA A 141 1.22 -9.45 11.65
N ALA A 142 0.51 -8.33 11.45
CA ALA A 142 -0.96 -8.33 11.40
C ALA A 142 -1.49 -9.28 10.31
N ILE A 143 -0.88 -9.27 9.12
CA ILE A 143 -1.21 -10.19 8.01
C ILE A 143 -0.97 -11.65 8.42
N TRP A 144 0.22 -11.94 8.98
CA TRP A 144 0.63 -13.30 9.35
C TRP A 144 -0.30 -13.91 10.40
N PHE A 145 -0.57 -13.17 11.48
CA PHE A 145 -1.38 -13.65 12.60
C PHE A 145 -2.89 -13.52 12.39
N ALA A 146 -3.35 -12.85 11.31
CA ALA A 146 -4.77 -12.62 11.07
C ALA A 146 -5.63 -13.88 11.15
N ARG A 147 -5.15 -15.02 10.62
CA ARG A 147 -5.91 -16.28 10.63
C ARG A 147 -5.93 -16.99 11.99
N ALA A 148 -5.10 -16.57 12.94
CA ALA A 148 -5.01 -17.18 14.27
C ALA A 148 -6.06 -16.62 15.26
N GLY A 149 -6.82 -15.59 14.85
CA GLY A 149 -7.88 -14.97 15.66
C GLY A 149 -7.39 -13.80 16.51
N THR A 150 -8.35 -13.12 17.14
CA THR A 150 -8.14 -11.85 17.86
C THR A 150 -7.08 -11.95 18.97
N GLU A 151 -7.20 -12.92 19.88
CA GLU A 151 -6.26 -13.03 21.02
C GLU A 151 -4.81 -13.22 20.58
N VAL A 152 -4.58 -14.14 19.63
CA VAL A 152 -3.23 -14.44 19.13
C VAL A 152 -2.67 -13.26 18.34
N THR A 153 -3.48 -12.58 17.52
CA THR A 153 -3.00 -11.43 16.74
C THR A 153 -2.60 -10.26 17.64
N MET A 154 -3.39 -10.00 18.69
CA MET A 154 -3.12 -8.91 19.63
C MET A 154 -1.93 -9.22 20.55
N ASP A 155 -1.78 -10.47 21.01
CA ASP A 155 -0.62 -10.91 21.79
C ASP A 155 0.69 -10.76 20.99
N ALA A 156 0.70 -11.24 19.74
CA ALA A 156 1.87 -11.12 18.87
C ALA A 156 2.28 -9.66 18.66
N ALA A 157 1.31 -8.75 18.48
CA ALA A 157 1.58 -7.32 18.34
C ALA A 157 2.29 -6.74 19.58
N ARG A 158 1.81 -7.07 20.79
CA ARG A 158 2.42 -6.61 22.04
C ARG A 158 3.85 -7.12 22.19
N ARG A 159 4.08 -8.41 21.89
CA ARG A 159 5.40 -9.05 21.99
C ARG A 159 6.41 -8.46 21.00
N ILE A 160 6.00 -8.23 19.76
CA ILE A 160 6.85 -7.60 18.72
C ILE A 160 7.15 -6.14 19.08
N SER A 161 6.16 -5.40 19.59
CA SER A 161 6.35 -4.01 20.03
C SER A 161 7.38 -3.91 21.16
N ALA A 162 7.27 -4.80 22.16
CA ALA A 162 8.13 -4.86 23.34
C ALA A 162 9.62 -5.10 23.03
N LEU A 163 9.98 -5.53 21.80
CA LEU A 163 11.38 -5.65 21.37
C LEU A 163 12.13 -4.31 21.38
N THR A 164 11.42 -3.19 21.16
CA THR A 164 12.04 -1.85 21.08
C THR A 164 11.27 -0.78 21.83
N HIS A 165 9.99 -1.01 22.10
CA HIS A 165 9.11 -0.08 22.78
C HIS A 165 8.57 -0.75 24.04
N GLY A 166 9.28 -0.56 25.16
CA GLY A 166 8.96 -1.20 26.44
C GLY A 166 7.79 -0.55 27.19
N ASP A 167 7.28 0.60 26.71
CA ASP A 167 6.03 1.18 27.22
C ASP A 167 4.85 0.34 26.72
N PRO A 168 4.04 -0.26 27.62
CA PRO A 168 2.94 -1.12 27.19
C PRO A 168 1.90 -0.40 26.33
N SER A 169 1.79 0.93 26.43
CA SER A 169 0.88 1.71 25.59
C SER A 169 1.21 1.57 24.11
N ALA A 170 2.49 1.48 23.75
CA ALA A 170 2.92 1.24 22.37
C ALA A 170 2.47 -0.15 21.88
N GLY A 171 2.59 -1.17 22.74
CA GLY A 171 2.10 -2.51 22.47
C GLY A 171 0.58 -2.57 22.30
N GLU A 172 -0.18 -1.86 23.12
CA GLU A 172 -1.64 -1.79 23.00
C GLU A 172 -2.09 -1.13 21.68
N GLY A 173 -1.39 -0.08 21.24
CA GLY A 173 -1.64 0.52 19.92
C GLY A 173 -1.41 -0.46 18.76
N CYS A 174 -0.29 -1.20 18.80
CA CYS A 174 0.00 -2.25 17.83
C CYS A 174 -1.07 -3.36 17.85
N ALA A 175 -1.54 -3.74 19.05
CA ALA A 175 -2.57 -4.77 19.22
C ALA A 175 -3.91 -4.35 18.63
N ILE A 176 -4.35 -3.11 18.88
CA ILE A 176 -5.56 -2.56 18.25
C ILE A 176 -5.40 -2.57 16.74
N PHE A 177 -4.31 -2.02 16.20
CA PHE A 177 -4.05 -1.99 14.77
C PHE A 177 -4.08 -3.40 14.13
N HIS A 178 -3.46 -4.39 14.77
CA HIS A 178 -3.50 -5.79 14.34
C HIS A 178 -4.92 -6.31 14.19
N GLU A 179 -5.80 -6.02 15.17
CA GLU A 179 -7.19 -6.45 15.13
C GLU A 179 -7.98 -5.74 14.03
N LEU A 180 -7.77 -4.43 13.86
CA LEU A 180 -8.40 -3.64 12.79
C LEU A 180 -8.03 -4.18 11.40
N VAL A 181 -6.74 -4.42 11.16
CA VAL A 181 -6.27 -5.03 9.91
C VAL A 181 -6.82 -6.44 9.74
N ARG A 182 -6.83 -7.28 10.79
CA ARG A 182 -7.42 -8.63 10.71
C ARG A 182 -8.87 -8.59 10.23
N VAL A 183 -9.68 -7.72 10.83
CA VAL A 183 -11.10 -7.54 10.46
C VAL A 183 -11.22 -7.05 9.02
N ALA A 184 -10.41 -6.06 8.61
CA ALA A 184 -10.37 -5.56 7.24
C ALA A 184 -10.04 -6.67 6.23
N LEU A 185 -9.02 -7.48 6.52
CA LEU A 185 -8.55 -8.56 5.65
C LEU A 185 -9.63 -9.62 5.45
N ASP A 186 -10.47 -9.87 6.45
CA ASP A 186 -11.58 -10.83 6.37
C ASP A 186 -12.87 -10.22 5.78
N GLY A 187 -12.83 -8.94 5.37
CA GLY A 187 -13.91 -8.21 4.72
C GLY A 187 -14.92 -7.58 5.68
N GLY A 188 -14.60 -7.51 6.98
CA GLY A 188 -15.37 -6.77 7.97
C GLY A 188 -15.03 -5.28 7.97
N ASP A 189 -15.81 -4.50 8.72
CA ASP A 189 -15.57 -3.08 8.97
C ASP A 189 -14.62 -2.89 10.17
N PRO A 190 -13.41 -2.32 9.97
CA PRO A 190 -12.50 -2.04 11.07
C PRO A 190 -13.04 -1.03 12.07
N LEU A 191 -13.84 -0.05 11.64
CA LEU A 191 -14.38 0.96 12.56
C LEU A 191 -15.32 0.30 13.60
N ALA A 192 -16.12 -0.66 13.17
CA ALA A 192 -16.94 -1.48 14.06
C ALA A 192 -16.13 -2.40 15.00
N ALA A 193 -14.85 -2.65 14.70
CA ALA A 193 -13.97 -3.48 15.53
C ALA A 193 -13.23 -2.70 16.63
N VAL A 194 -13.29 -1.36 16.63
CA VAL A 194 -12.64 -0.52 17.64
C VAL A 194 -13.11 -0.83 19.06
N GLU A 195 -14.43 -0.86 19.29
CA GLU A 195 -14.98 -1.11 20.63
C GLU A 195 -14.65 -2.54 21.15
N PRO A 196 -14.84 -3.62 20.36
CA PRO A 196 -14.35 -4.95 20.73
C PRO A 196 -12.85 -5.02 21.03
N ALA A 197 -12.01 -4.35 20.24
CA ALA A 197 -10.56 -4.31 20.46
C ALA A 197 -10.22 -3.58 21.77
N LEU A 198 -10.87 -2.46 22.06
CA LEU A 198 -10.69 -1.70 23.30
C LEU A 198 -11.05 -2.52 24.55
N ALA A 199 -12.04 -3.40 24.47
CA ALA A 199 -12.38 -4.31 25.57
C ALA A 199 -11.22 -5.25 25.96
N LEU A 200 -10.31 -5.54 25.02
CA LEU A 200 -9.14 -6.40 25.20
C LEU A 200 -7.85 -5.63 25.53
N VAL A 201 -7.89 -4.30 25.53
CA VAL A 201 -6.79 -3.43 25.98
C VAL A 201 -6.71 -3.48 27.50
N ALA A 202 -5.49 -3.48 28.06
CA ALA A 202 -5.30 -3.43 29.51
C ALA A 202 -5.99 -2.19 30.14
N GLN A 203 -6.57 -2.37 31.34
CA GLN A 203 -7.48 -1.39 31.97
C GLN A 203 -6.83 -0.01 32.14
N GLU A 204 -5.55 0.03 32.47
CA GLU A 204 -4.74 1.23 32.69
C GLU A 204 -4.50 2.06 31.42
N HIS A 205 -4.55 1.44 30.24
CA HIS A 205 -4.33 2.11 28.94
C HIS A 205 -5.64 2.38 28.19
N ARG A 206 -6.72 1.67 28.53
CA ARG A 206 -7.99 1.69 27.78
C ARG A 206 -8.61 3.07 27.64
N ALA A 207 -8.64 3.85 28.72
CA ALA A 207 -9.31 5.16 28.69
C ALA A 207 -8.69 6.10 27.65
N ARG A 208 -7.36 6.12 27.55
CA ARG A 208 -6.65 6.97 26.60
C ARG A 208 -6.82 6.51 25.16
N TRP A 209 -6.80 5.19 24.93
CA TRP A 209 -7.10 4.62 23.62
C TRP A 209 -8.55 4.89 23.20
N ALA A 210 -9.50 4.78 24.13
CA ALA A 210 -10.90 5.12 23.87
C ALA A 210 -11.07 6.60 23.49
N THR A 211 -10.27 7.51 24.04
CA THR A 211 -10.30 8.94 23.65
C THR A 211 -9.84 9.16 22.21
N VAL A 212 -8.68 8.65 21.81
CA VAL A 212 -8.13 8.92 20.46
C VAL A 212 -8.79 8.08 19.35
N LEU A 213 -9.54 7.04 19.72
CA LEU A 213 -10.31 6.21 18.80
C LEU A 213 -11.81 6.49 18.84
N ASP A 214 -12.23 7.52 19.60
CA ASP A 214 -13.62 7.95 19.62
C ASP A 214 -14.05 8.45 18.22
N PRO A 215 -15.28 8.13 17.76
CA PRO A 215 -15.77 8.62 16.48
C PRO A 215 -15.78 10.15 16.33
N SER A 216 -15.79 10.91 17.44
CA SER A 216 -15.73 12.37 17.44
C SER A 216 -14.31 12.94 17.54
N TRP A 217 -13.30 12.08 17.72
CA TRP A 217 -11.91 12.52 17.80
C TRP A 217 -11.39 12.94 16.42
N THR A 218 -10.61 14.02 16.41
CA THR A 218 -9.94 14.57 15.24
C THR A 218 -8.48 14.90 15.57
N PRO A 219 -7.54 14.88 14.59
CA PRO A 219 -6.12 15.10 14.86
C PRO A 219 -5.77 16.41 15.57
N ASP A 220 -6.56 17.47 15.41
CA ASP A 220 -6.38 18.75 16.12
C ASP A 220 -6.63 18.66 17.64
N GLN A 221 -7.25 17.57 18.11
CA GLN A 221 -7.47 17.28 19.53
C GLN A 221 -6.30 16.50 20.15
N ALA A 222 -5.27 16.14 19.37
CA ALA A 222 -4.10 15.43 19.88
C ALA A 222 -3.37 16.24 20.96
N THR A 223 -3.01 15.58 22.06
CA THR A 223 -2.26 16.18 23.17
C THR A 223 -0.75 15.99 23.06
N GLU A 224 -0.31 15.20 22.09
CA GLU A 224 1.08 14.89 21.79
C GLU A 224 1.37 15.10 20.30
N PRO A 225 2.64 15.30 19.92
CA PRO A 225 3.07 15.20 18.53
C PRO A 225 2.68 13.84 17.92
N ASN A 226 2.40 13.82 16.62
CA ASN A 226 1.95 12.62 15.91
C ASN A 226 2.99 11.50 15.79
N GLY A 227 4.24 11.73 16.24
CA GLY A 227 5.24 10.68 16.49
C GLY A 227 5.02 9.84 17.76
N ALA A 228 4.00 10.15 18.55
CA ALA A 228 3.54 9.30 19.64
C ALA A 228 2.48 8.30 19.15
N VAL A 229 2.48 7.09 19.70
CA VAL A 229 1.63 5.99 19.23
C VAL A 229 0.13 6.34 19.16
N TRP A 230 -0.39 7.13 20.11
CA TRP A 230 -1.81 7.49 20.19
C TRP A 230 -2.29 8.35 19.03
N PRO A 231 -1.74 9.55 18.79
CA PRO A 231 -2.13 10.36 17.64
C PRO A 231 -1.81 9.69 16.31
N THR A 232 -0.76 8.84 16.20
CA THR A 232 -0.52 8.08 14.96
C THR A 232 -1.71 7.17 14.62
N LEU A 233 -2.10 6.28 15.55
CA LEU A 233 -3.19 5.35 15.28
C LEU A 233 -4.55 6.07 15.22
N GLY A 234 -4.76 7.08 16.07
CA GLY A 234 -5.96 7.92 16.03
C GLY A 234 -6.13 8.60 14.68
N SER A 235 -5.06 9.15 14.10
CA SER A 235 -5.09 9.78 12.78
C SER A 235 -5.36 8.77 11.67
N ALA A 236 -4.80 7.55 11.76
CA ALA A 236 -5.08 6.49 10.78
C ALA A 236 -6.56 6.05 10.80
N VAL A 237 -7.16 5.94 11.99
CA VAL A 237 -8.59 5.60 12.15
C VAL A 237 -9.49 6.76 11.75
N TRP A 238 -9.08 8.01 12.04
CA TRP A 238 -9.75 9.22 11.55
C TRP A 238 -9.77 9.27 10.02
N ALA A 239 -8.62 9.06 9.36
CA ALA A 239 -8.54 9.09 7.90
C ALA A 239 -9.36 7.97 7.25
N LEU A 240 -9.35 6.75 7.83
CA LEU A 240 -10.23 5.67 7.36
C LEU A 240 -11.72 6.07 7.42
N ARG A 241 -12.12 6.87 8.42
CA ARG A 241 -13.51 7.30 8.63
C ARG A 241 -13.92 8.46 7.72
N GLU A 242 -13.06 9.45 7.52
CA GLU A 242 -13.41 10.70 6.83
C GLU A 242 -13.19 10.62 5.31
N SER A 243 -12.23 9.82 4.85
CA SER A 243 -11.90 9.70 3.45
C SER A 243 -12.83 8.76 2.68
N SER A 244 -12.94 8.98 1.37
CA SER A 244 -13.69 8.15 0.42
C SER A 244 -12.79 7.24 -0.43
N SER A 245 -11.48 7.45 -0.42
CA SER A 245 -10.49 6.66 -1.17
C SER A 245 -9.14 6.57 -0.47
N PHE A 246 -8.28 5.64 -0.93
CA PHE A 246 -6.89 5.57 -0.48
C PHE A 246 -6.13 6.88 -0.74
N GLU A 247 -6.33 7.47 -1.91
CA GLU A 247 -5.68 8.73 -2.29
C GLU A 247 -6.06 9.88 -1.36
N GLU A 248 -7.35 10.02 -1.04
CA GLU A 248 -7.84 11.03 -0.10
C GLU A 248 -7.26 10.80 1.30
N ALA A 249 -7.25 9.54 1.78
CA ALA A 249 -6.73 9.21 3.09
C ALA A 249 -5.24 9.56 3.23
N MET A 250 -4.43 9.27 2.20
CA MET A 250 -3.01 9.64 2.21
C MET A 250 -2.82 11.15 2.20
N ARG A 251 -3.59 11.88 1.37
CA ARG A 251 -3.53 13.35 1.34
C ARG A 251 -3.86 13.95 2.70
N GLU A 252 -4.94 13.49 3.33
CA GLU A 252 -5.40 13.97 4.64
C GLU A 252 -4.33 13.80 5.71
N VAL A 253 -3.71 12.61 5.82
CA VAL A 253 -2.73 12.35 6.89
C VAL A 253 -1.37 12.99 6.63
N ILE A 254 -0.93 13.08 5.38
CA ILE A 254 0.35 13.77 5.06
C ILE A 254 0.19 15.28 5.28
N ASP A 255 -0.98 15.85 4.98
CA ASP A 255 -1.25 17.28 5.24
C ASP A 255 -1.40 17.62 6.73
N LEU A 256 -1.41 16.65 7.64
CA LEU A 256 -1.24 16.94 9.08
C LEU A 256 0.17 17.46 9.39
N GLY A 257 1.17 17.18 8.54
CA GLY A 257 2.57 17.49 8.81
C GLY A 257 3.15 16.64 9.96
N GLY A 258 4.29 17.07 10.51
CA GLY A 258 4.95 16.31 11.57
C GLY A 258 5.52 14.98 11.05
N ASP A 259 5.23 13.89 11.73
CA ASP A 259 5.72 12.54 11.42
C ASP A 259 4.92 11.89 10.27
N THR A 260 5.09 12.40 9.04
CA THR A 260 4.18 12.13 7.92
C THR A 260 4.35 10.75 7.29
N ASP A 261 5.57 10.24 7.16
CA ASP A 261 5.84 8.89 6.66
C ASP A 261 5.25 7.83 7.59
N THR A 262 5.47 7.90 8.90
CA THR A 262 4.90 6.92 9.83
C THR A 262 3.38 6.96 9.89
N VAL A 263 2.77 8.15 10.00
CA VAL A 263 1.30 8.25 10.03
C VAL A 263 0.72 7.74 8.69
N ALA A 264 1.35 8.05 7.56
CA ALA A 264 0.93 7.55 6.26
C ALA A 264 1.15 6.04 6.10
N ALA A 265 2.24 5.46 6.61
CA ALA A 265 2.52 4.03 6.56
C ALA A 265 1.47 3.22 7.34
N VAL A 266 1.12 3.68 8.55
CA VAL A 266 0.08 3.05 9.38
C VAL A 266 -1.29 3.21 8.71
N THR A 267 -1.62 4.40 8.23
CA THR A 267 -2.89 4.66 7.51
C THR A 267 -2.99 3.82 6.24
N GLY A 268 -1.91 3.74 5.47
CA GLY A 268 -1.84 2.98 4.23
C GLY A 268 -1.97 1.48 4.46
N GLY A 269 -1.41 0.96 5.55
CA GLY A 269 -1.62 -0.42 5.97
C GLY A 269 -3.08 -0.74 6.29
N LEU A 270 -3.76 0.15 7.02
CA LEU A 270 -5.15 -0.03 7.43
C LEU A 270 -6.13 0.17 6.26
N VAL A 271 -6.06 1.31 5.57
CA VAL A 271 -6.93 1.63 4.43
C VAL A 271 -6.66 0.68 3.27
N GLY A 272 -5.40 0.32 3.03
CA GLY A 272 -5.01 -0.69 2.04
C GLY A 272 -5.60 -2.08 2.33
N ALA A 273 -5.78 -2.46 3.60
CA ALA A 273 -6.48 -3.69 3.97
C ALA A 273 -7.99 -3.66 3.67
N VAL A 274 -8.59 -2.46 3.59
CA VAL A 274 -10.01 -2.25 3.27
C VAL A 274 -10.23 -2.21 1.76
N VAL A 275 -9.47 -1.39 1.05
CA VAL A 275 -9.66 -1.16 -0.39
C VAL A 275 -8.96 -2.23 -1.24
N GLY A 276 -7.98 -2.93 -0.67
CA GLY A 276 -7.11 -3.83 -1.42
C GLY A 276 -6.24 -3.09 -2.43
N ILE A 277 -5.30 -3.81 -3.05
CA ILE A 277 -4.35 -3.14 -3.95
C ILE A 277 -5.01 -2.46 -5.16
N THR A 278 -6.19 -2.92 -5.58
CA THR A 278 -6.93 -2.31 -6.69
C THR A 278 -7.40 -0.90 -6.36
N GLY A 279 -7.55 -0.52 -5.08
CA GLY A 279 -7.90 0.83 -4.67
C GLY A 279 -6.71 1.77 -4.44
N ILE A 280 -5.47 1.32 -4.67
CA ILE A 280 -4.26 2.14 -4.49
C ILE A 280 -3.84 2.71 -5.85
N PRO A 281 -3.61 4.04 -5.97
CA PRO A 281 -3.19 4.64 -7.24
C PRO A 281 -1.97 3.95 -7.87
N MET A 282 -2.08 3.55 -9.13
CA MET A 282 -1.01 2.81 -9.81
C MET A 282 0.26 3.66 -9.95
N ARG A 283 0.11 4.98 -10.11
CA ARG A 283 1.23 5.92 -10.20
C ARG A 283 2.09 5.96 -8.94
N TRP A 284 1.52 5.55 -7.80
CA TRP A 284 2.22 5.40 -6.52
C TRP A 284 2.85 4.02 -6.39
N THR A 285 2.07 2.94 -6.54
CA THR A 285 2.58 1.57 -6.38
C THR A 285 3.69 1.22 -7.38
N SER A 286 3.69 1.83 -8.56
CA SER A 286 4.62 1.45 -9.64
C SER A 286 6.03 1.97 -9.47
N VAL A 287 6.22 2.97 -8.61
CA VAL A 287 7.53 3.63 -8.44
C VAL A 287 8.17 3.32 -7.10
N VAL A 288 7.48 2.61 -6.19
CA VAL A 288 8.07 2.28 -4.90
C VAL A 288 9.30 1.37 -5.08
N HIS A 289 10.42 1.72 -4.45
CA HIS A 289 11.64 0.91 -4.42
C HIS A 289 12.48 1.17 -3.16
N GLY A 290 13.43 0.29 -2.87
CA GLY A 290 14.34 0.49 -1.74
C GLY A 290 15.12 -0.76 -1.37
N SER A 291 16.05 -0.62 -0.43
CA SER A 291 16.98 -1.68 -0.03
C SER A 291 16.94 -1.94 1.48
N LEU A 292 17.49 -3.08 1.90
CA LEU A 292 17.60 -3.45 3.31
C LEU A 292 19.07 -3.42 3.76
N PRO A 293 19.52 -2.33 4.42
CA PRO A 293 20.86 -2.23 4.95
C PRO A 293 21.25 -3.44 5.81
N GLY A 294 22.44 -3.98 5.55
CA GLY A 294 22.96 -5.14 6.27
C GLY A 294 22.54 -6.50 5.72
N PHE A 295 21.65 -6.55 4.72
CA PHE A 295 21.20 -7.80 4.09
C PHE A 295 21.56 -7.80 2.61
N GLU A 296 22.04 -8.94 2.11
CA GLU A 296 22.28 -9.14 0.67
C GLU A 296 20.94 -9.37 -0.03
N SER A 297 20.16 -8.29 -0.18
CA SER A 297 18.91 -8.27 -0.92
C SER A 297 19.04 -7.37 -2.13
N PRO A 298 18.55 -7.77 -3.32
CA PRO A 298 18.34 -6.83 -4.40
C PRO A 298 17.41 -5.69 -3.93
N VAL A 299 17.46 -4.57 -4.65
CA VAL A 299 16.45 -3.51 -4.51
C VAL A 299 15.08 -4.17 -4.67
N THR A 300 14.27 -4.06 -3.63
CA THR A 300 12.91 -4.57 -3.62
C THR A 300 12.05 -3.63 -4.43
N HIS A 301 11.16 -4.18 -5.25
CA HIS A 301 10.17 -3.45 -6.03
C HIS A 301 8.78 -4.02 -5.79
N LEU A 302 7.76 -3.44 -6.44
CA LEU A 302 6.37 -3.87 -6.34
C LEU A 302 6.16 -5.39 -6.50
N GLY A 303 6.84 -6.02 -7.47
CA GLY A 303 6.75 -7.47 -7.68
C GLY A 303 7.20 -8.30 -6.47
N ASP A 304 8.28 -7.87 -5.81
CA ASP A 304 8.81 -8.52 -4.60
C ASP A 304 7.87 -8.33 -3.41
N LEU A 305 7.30 -7.13 -3.25
CA LEU A 305 6.30 -6.83 -2.21
C LEU A 305 5.03 -7.68 -2.39
N HIS A 306 4.58 -7.86 -3.63
CA HIS A 306 3.49 -8.78 -3.94
C HIS A 306 3.77 -10.21 -3.50
N TRP A 307 4.99 -10.65 -3.80
CA TRP A 307 5.43 -11.99 -3.47
C TRP A 307 5.51 -12.18 -1.95
N LEU A 308 6.04 -11.19 -1.24
CA LEU A 308 6.10 -11.18 0.22
C LEU A 308 4.70 -11.23 0.84
N ALA A 309 3.76 -10.40 0.39
CA ALA A 309 2.36 -10.42 0.81
C ALA A 309 1.71 -11.80 0.62
N ALA A 310 1.93 -12.44 -0.53
CA ALA A 310 1.41 -13.77 -0.80
C ALA A 310 1.97 -14.84 0.15
N ARG A 311 3.28 -14.80 0.43
CA ARG A 311 3.95 -15.70 1.37
C ARG A 311 3.45 -15.52 2.80
N LEU A 312 3.27 -14.28 3.26
CA LEU A 312 2.71 -13.98 4.58
C LEU A 312 1.28 -14.52 4.74
N ALA A 313 0.50 -14.56 3.67
CA ALA A 313 -0.83 -15.18 3.66
C ALA A 313 -0.82 -16.72 3.54
N GLY A 314 0.34 -17.35 3.54
CA GLY A 314 0.51 -18.81 3.47
C GLY A 314 0.58 -19.38 2.06
N SER A 315 0.81 -18.56 1.02
CA SER A 315 1.02 -19.08 -0.34
C SER A 315 2.36 -19.79 -0.45
N THR A 316 2.36 -21.04 -0.90
CA THR A 316 3.56 -21.84 -1.19
C THR A 316 3.93 -21.86 -2.68
N LYS A 317 3.03 -21.39 -3.55
CA LYS A 317 3.31 -21.25 -4.98
C LYS A 317 4.29 -20.10 -5.15
N GLY A 318 5.40 -20.28 -5.85
CA GLY A 318 6.41 -19.24 -6.14
C GLY A 318 5.85 -17.96 -6.76
N PRO A 319 6.69 -16.93 -6.97
CA PRO A 319 6.27 -15.71 -7.65
C PRO A 319 5.60 -16.08 -8.97
N TYR A 320 4.49 -15.41 -9.30
CA TYR A 320 3.73 -15.75 -10.49
C TYR A 320 4.57 -15.41 -11.73
N GLU A 321 5.20 -16.43 -12.29
CA GLU A 321 5.80 -16.36 -13.61
C GLU A 321 4.69 -16.57 -14.64
N ALA A 322 4.35 -15.47 -15.31
CA ALA A 322 3.40 -15.51 -16.40
C ALA A 322 3.97 -16.38 -17.53
N THR A 323 3.23 -17.43 -17.92
CA THR A 323 3.57 -18.28 -19.06
C THR A 323 3.66 -17.43 -20.32
N PRO A 324 4.51 -17.78 -21.30
CA PRO A 324 4.56 -17.07 -22.56
C PRO A 324 3.16 -16.96 -23.19
N SER A 325 2.81 -15.76 -23.64
CA SER A 325 1.54 -15.46 -24.31
C SER A 325 1.69 -15.61 -25.82
N GLU A 326 0.67 -15.23 -26.60
CA GLU A 326 0.67 -15.42 -28.07
C GLU A 326 1.68 -14.52 -28.80
N HIS A 327 2.31 -13.57 -28.09
CA HIS A 327 3.25 -12.60 -28.60
C HIS A 327 2.60 -11.67 -29.63
N LEU A 328 1.64 -10.89 -29.15
CA LEU A 328 0.91 -9.90 -29.94
C LEU A 328 1.70 -8.60 -29.96
N GLU A 329 2.38 -8.35 -31.08
CA GLU A 329 3.18 -7.13 -31.31
C GLU A 329 2.37 -5.85 -31.05
N PRO A 330 3.01 -4.79 -30.51
CA PRO A 330 2.36 -3.50 -30.32
C PRO A 330 1.68 -2.98 -31.59
N ARG A 331 0.39 -2.66 -31.48
CA ARG A 331 -0.38 -2.02 -32.56
C ARG A 331 -1.03 -0.75 -32.08
N GLU A 332 -0.93 0.30 -32.88
CA GLU A 332 -1.61 1.56 -32.63
C GLU A 332 -3.12 1.39 -32.82
N ILE A 333 -3.88 1.76 -31.80
CA ILE A 333 -5.34 1.68 -31.77
C ILE A 333 -5.95 3.06 -31.98
N ALA A 334 -5.45 4.05 -31.24
CA ALA A 334 -5.78 5.47 -31.38
C ALA A 334 -4.48 6.28 -31.38
N ASP A 335 -4.54 7.58 -31.68
CA ASP A 335 -3.35 8.43 -31.79
C ASP A 335 -2.45 8.31 -30.54
N GLY A 336 -1.28 7.68 -30.73
CA GLY A 336 -0.29 7.39 -29.69
C GLY A 336 -0.74 6.48 -28.55
N VAL A 337 -1.87 5.79 -28.68
CA VAL A 337 -2.34 4.74 -27.76
C VAL A 337 -2.27 3.38 -28.46
N TRP A 338 -1.46 2.51 -27.89
CA TRP A 338 -1.06 1.22 -28.44
C TRP A 338 -1.54 0.08 -27.55
N ALA A 339 -1.72 -1.10 -28.15
CA ALA A 339 -2.11 -2.32 -27.46
C ALA A 339 -1.16 -3.47 -27.77
N ALA A 340 -0.93 -4.32 -26.77
CA ALA A 340 -0.20 -5.58 -26.90
C ALA A 340 -0.74 -6.62 -25.89
N ASP A 341 -0.24 -7.85 -25.98
CA ASP A 341 -0.25 -8.79 -24.86
C ASP A 341 1.00 -8.62 -23.98
N LEU A 342 1.17 -9.47 -22.97
CA LEU A 342 2.30 -9.37 -22.05
C LEU A 342 3.65 -9.56 -22.75
N ASP A 343 3.78 -10.57 -23.61
CA ASP A 343 5.05 -10.81 -24.28
C ASP A 343 5.35 -9.78 -25.37
N GLY A 344 4.35 -9.29 -26.10
CA GLY A 344 4.53 -8.16 -27.02
C GLY A 344 5.02 -6.91 -26.30
N ALA A 345 4.46 -6.59 -25.12
CA ALA A 345 4.95 -5.46 -24.32
C ALA A 345 6.39 -5.67 -23.83
N ARG A 346 6.75 -6.87 -23.36
CA ARG A 346 8.11 -7.19 -22.88
C ARG A 346 9.20 -6.96 -23.91
N HIS A 347 8.90 -7.29 -25.16
CA HIS A 347 9.85 -7.25 -26.28
C HIS A 347 9.70 -5.98 -27.13
N SER A 348 8.79 -5.08 -26.76
CA SER A 348 8.58 -3.80 -27.46
C SER A 348 9.75 -2.83 -27.30
N ASP A 349 9.78 -1.84 -28.19
CA ASP A 349 10.73 -0.73 -28.14
C ASP A 349 10.64 0.02 -26.80
N ARG A 350 11.80 0.49 -26.30
CA ARG A 350 11.89 1.12 -24.96
C ARG A 350 11.35 2.56 -24.89
N ASP A 351 10.85 3.09 -26.00
CA ASP A 351 10.26 4.43 -26.10
C ASP A 351 8.77 4.47 -25.72
N PHE A 352 8.17 3.33 -25.38
CA PHE A 352 6.83 3.26 -24.81
C PHE A 352 6.81 3.57 -23.31
N ALA A 353 5.82 4.37 -22.90
CA ALA A 353 5.31 4.36 -21.54
C ALA A 353 4.26 3.24 -21.40
N VAL A 354 4.53 2.26 -20.54
CA VAL A 354 3.73 1.03 -20.47
C VAL A 354 2.71 1.09 -19.34
N ILE A 355 1.44 0.82 -19.65
CA ILE A 355 0.39 0.55 -18.67
C ILE A 355 0.13 -0.96 -18.63
N SER A 356 0.60 -1.59 -17.56
CA SER A 356 0.43 -3.01 -17.29
C SER A 356 -0.81 -3.25 -16.45
N LEU A 357 -1.74 -4.04 -16.98
CA LEU A 357 -2.92 -4.54 -16.27
C LEU A 357 -2.65 -5.95 -15.70
N CYS A 358 -1.38 -6.35 -15.62
CA CYS A 358 -0.93 -7.64 -15.12
C CYS A 358 -0.62 -7.58 -13.63
N ARG A 359 -0.90 -8.69 -12.93
CA ARG A 359 -0.71 -8.82 -11.49
C ARG A 359 0.71 -9.16 -11.04
N THR A 360 1.65 -9.24 -11.99
CA THR A 360 3.01 -9.71 -11.76
C THR A 360 3.90 -8.65 -11.11
N GLY A 361 3.61 -7.36 -11.30
CA GLY A 361 4.45 -6.26 -10.78
C GLY A 361 5.89 -6.22 -11.32
N GLY A 362 6.23 -7.11 -12.26
CA GLY A 362 7.58 -7.28 -12.79
C GLY A 362 7.90 -6.26 -13.88
N ARG A 363 8.96 -5.47 -13.67
CA ARG A 363 9.47 -4.53 -14.67
C ARG A 363 10.27 -5.26 -15.75
N PHE A 364 10.22 -4.77 -16.98
CA PHE A 364 10.95 -5.37 -18.10
C PHE A 364 11.69 -4.36 -18.99
N GLY A 365 12.08 -3.21 -18.43
CA GLY A 365 13.09 -2.32 -19.02
C GLY A 365 12.59 -1.01 -19.61
N HIS A 366 11.31 -0.68 -19.44
CA HIS A 366 10.77 0.64 -19.80
C HIS A 366 11.02 1.66 -18.69
N GLU A 367 11.30 2.90 -19.07
CA GLU A 367 11.49 4.02 -18.14
C GLU A 367 10.21 4.23 -17.31
N VAL A 368 9.09 4.38 -18.00
CA VAL A 368 7.77 4.40 -17.38
C VAL A 368 7.07 3.06 -17.59
N GLN A 369 6.84 2.35 -16.50
CA GLN A 369 5.99 1.16 -16.45
C GLN A 369 5.06 1.26 -15.25
N ARG A 370 3.76 1.38 -15.51
CA ARG A 370 2.69 1.46 -14.52
C ARG A 370 2.03 0.11 -14.35
N PHE A 371 1.58 -0.20 -13.13
CA PHE A 371 0.93 -1.45 -12.78
C PHE A 371 -0.44 -1.16 -12.16
N ALA A 372 -1.47 -1.18 -13.00
CA ALA A 372 -2.85 -1.13 -12.54
C ALA A 372 -3.37 -2.54 -12.26
N TYR A 373 -3.86 -2.75 -11.04
CA TYR A 373 -4.43 -4.02 -10.65
C TYR A 373 -5.91 -4.03 -11.01
N LEU A 374 -6.22 -4.84 -12.02
CA LEU A 374 -7.57 -5.06 -12.48
C LEU A 374 -7.80 -6.57 -12.61
N THR A 375 -8.87 -7.08 -11.98
CA THR A 375 -9.27 -8.50 -12.06
C THR A 375 -10.41 -8.69 -13.05
N ASP A 376 -10.42 -9.84 -13.72
CA ASP A 376 -11.50 -10.25 -14.63
C ASP A 376 -12.75 -10.81 -13.88
N ASP A 377 -12.88 -10.47 -12.59
CA ASP A 377 -13.97 -10.88 -11.71
C ASP A 377 -14.50 -9.69 -10.89
N GLU A 378 -15.49 -9.93 -10.03
CA GLU A 378 -16.13 -8.91 -9.19
C GLU A 378 -15.30 -8.52 -7.95
N SER A 379 -13.99 -8.80 -7.93
CA SER A 379 -13.12 -8.50 -6.77
C SER A 379 -12.48 -7.11 -6.82
N ASN A 380 -12.71 -6.33 -7.88
CA ASN A 380 -12.25 -4.94 -7.97
C ASN A 380 -12.98 -4.09 -6.92
N TYR A 381 -12.26 -3.19 -6.24
CA TYR A 381 -12.83 -2.37 -5.17
C TYR A 381 -13.88 -1.38 -5.70
N ASP A 382 -13.45 -0.51 -6.61
CA ASP A 382 -14.31 0.37 -7.39
C ASP A 382 -13.75 0.42 -8.82
N LEU A 383 -14.43 -0.22 -9.76
CA LEU A 383 -13.99 -0.29 -11.16
C LEU A 383 -13.93 1.10 -11.81
N ALA A 384 -14.81 2.02 -11.42
CA ALA A 384 -14.80 3.39 -11.93
C ALA A 384 -13.51 4.10 -11.53
N GLN A 385 -13.16 3.99 -10.25
CA GLN A 385 -11.95 4.61 -9.72
C GLN A 385 -10.68 4.05 -10.34
N VAL A 386 -10.60 2.73 -10.53
CA VAL A 386 -9.45 2.09 -11.20
C VAL A 386 -9.32 2.60 -12.63
N LEU A 387 -10.44 2.72 -13.37
CA LEU A 387 -10.42 3.24 -14.74
C LEU A 387 -10.06 4.72 -14.79
N ASP A 388 -10.58 5.54 -13.87
CA ASP A 388 -10.23 6.96 -13.80
C ASP A 388 -8.73 7.17 -13.55
N ASP A 389 -8.11 6.37 -12.66
CA ASP A 389 -6.67 6.40 -12.41
C ASP A 389 -5.88 5.97 -13.66
N VAL A 390 -6.26 4.84 -14.28
CA VAL A 390 -5.61 4.33 -15.50
C VAL A 390 -5.68 5.36 -16.63
N LEU A 391 -6.89 5.82 -16.94
CA LEU A 391 -7.11 6.72 -18.07
C LEU A 391 -6.50 8.10 -17.78
N GLY A 392 -6.53 8.57 -16.54
CA GLY A 392 -5.91 9.82 -16.11
C GLY A 392 -4.40 9.82 -16.36
N ASP A 393 -3.71 8.76 -15.96
CA ASP A 393 -2.28 8.61 -16.21
C ASP A 393 -1.96 8.41 -17.69
N MET A 394 -2.79 7.68 -18.44
CA MET A 394 -2.65 7.57 -19.91
C MET A 394 -2.69 8.96 -20.57
N ALA A 395 -3.63 9.83 -20.18
CA ALA A 395 -3.76 11.17 -20.75
C ALA A 395 -2.56 12.06 -20.39
N ALA A 396 -2.09 12.00 -19.14
CA ALA A 396 -0.92 12.74 -18.72
C ALA A 396 0.36 12.27 -19.45
N LEU A 397 0.57 10.96 -19.58
CA LEU A 397 1.69 10.40 -20.33
C LEU A 397 1.66 10.80 -21.82
N ARG A 398 0.47 10.85 -22.43
CA ARG A 398 0.29 11.37 -23.80
C ARG A 398 0.63 12.86 -23.88
N ALA A 399 0.22 13.66 -22.91
CA ALA A 399 0.56 15.08 -22.83
C ALA A 399 2.08 15.31 -22.66
N ASP A 400 2.77 14.37 -22.02
CA ASP A 400 4.24 14.30 -21.93
C ASP A 400 4.91 13.82 -23.24
N ASN A 401 4.14 13.67 -24.34
CA ASN A 401 4.56 13.17 -25.66
C ASN A 401 5.00 11.69 -25.69
N ASN A 402 4.58 10.88 -24.73
CA ASN A 402 4.86 9.44 -24.76
C ASN A 402 3.91 8.71 -25.72
N ARG A 403 4.43 7.61 -26.29
CA ARG A 403 3.60 6.55 -26.87
C ARG A 403 3.15 5.66 -25.71
N VAL A 404 1.85 5.51 -25.52
CA VAL A 404 1.30 4.76 -24.38
C VAL A 404 0.94 3.36 -24.84
N LEU A 405 1.55 2.33 -24.24
CA LEU A 405 1.28 0.92 -24.53
C LEU A 405 0.48 0.27 -23.41
N VAL A 406 -0.76 -0.11 -23.68
CA VAL A 406 -1.64 -0.79 -22.72
C VAL A 406 -1.66 -2.29 -22.98
N HIS A 407 -1.45 -3.09 -21.93
CA HIS A 407 -1.52 -4.54 -22.06
C HIS A 407 -2.09 -5.22 -20.80
N CYS A 408 -2.68 -6.39 -21.02
CA CYS A 408 -2.94 -7.38 -19.99
C CYS A 408 -2.27 -8.69 -20.42
N PHE A 409 -2.51 -9.80 -19.71
CA PHE A 409 -1.81 -11.06 -20.01
C PHE A 409 -1.94 -11.48 -21.50
N GLY A 410 -3.16 -11.53 -22.02
CA GLY A 410 -3.44 -11.89 -23.42
C GLY A 410 -3.86 -10.71 -24.31
N GLY A 411 -3.69 -9.46 -23.85
CA GLY A 411 -4.10 -8.28 -24.62
C GLY A 411 -5.61 -8.16 -24.91
N ALA A 412 -6.47 -8.94 -24.22
CA ALA A 412 -7.85 -9.14 -24.66
C ALA A 412 -8.90 -8.44 -23.78
N SER A 413 -9.22 -8.95 -22.58
CA SER A 413 -10.34 -8.45 -21.78
C SER A 413 -10.05 -7.11 -21.10
N ARG A 414 -9.08 -7.07 -20.18
CA ARG A 414 -8.69 -5.82 -19.47
C ARG A 414 -8.12 -4.75 -20.41
N THR A 415 -7.26 -5.13 -21.35
CA THR A 415 -6.81 -4.22 -22.41
C THR A 415 -8.01 -3.67 -23.19
N GLY A 416 -8.93 -4.54 -23.61
CA GLY A 416 -10.13 -4.15 -24.32
C GLY A 416 -11.06 -3.23 -23.52
N LEU A 417 -11.17 -3.41 -22.21
CA LEU A 417 -11.89 -2.47 -21.34
C LEU A 417 -11.25 -1.08 -21.40
N VAL A 418 -9.95 -0.99 -21.12
CA VAL A 418 -9.22 0.29 -21.06
C VAL A 418 -9.24 1.02 -22.39
N LEU A 419 -9.01 0.33 -23.51
CA LEU A 419 -9.06 0.93 -24.84
C LEU A 419 -10.45 1.51 -25.18
N ARG A 420 -11.52 0.78 -24.84
CA ARG A 420 -12.88 1.26 -25.07
C ARG A 420 -13.22 2.44 -24.18
N ALA A 421 -12.84 2.38 -22.90
CA ALA A 421 -13.04 3.48 -21.96
C ALA A 421 -12.28 4.75 -22.38
N TRP A 422 -11.05 4.59 -22.90
CA TRP A 422 -10.26 5.68 -23.48
C TRP A 422 -10.99 6.37 -24.63
N LEU A 423 -11.46 5.62 -25.62
CA LEU A 423 -12.18 6.17 -26.77
C LEU A 423 -13.49 6.87 -26.36
N MET A 424 -14.19 6.34 -25.35
CA MET A 424 -15.39 7.00 -24.85
C MET A 424 -15.08 8.34 -24.18
N ARG A 425 -14.02 8.39 -23.38
CA ARG A 425 -13.64 9.59 -22.62
C ARG A 425 -12.99 10.67 -23.50
N ASP A 426 -12.05 10.27 -24.35
CA ASP A 426 -11.14 11.21 -25.04
C ASP A 426 -11.51 11.45 -26.51
N GLU A 427 -12.26 10.52 -27.13
CA GLU A 427 -12.76 10.66 -28.51
C GLU A 427 -14.28 10.89 -28.56
N GLY A 428 -14.95 10.91 -27.41
CA GLY A 428 -16.39 11.17 -27.31
C GLY A 428 -17.29 10.08 -27.91
N MET A 429 -16.76 8.87 -28.10
CA MET A 429 -17.51 7.74 -28.67
C MET A 429 -18.54 7.17 -27.68
N THR A 430 -19.64 6.64 -28.19
CA THR A 430 -20.50 5.74 -27.41
C THR A 430 -19.80 4.39 -27.14
N ALA A 431 -20.27 3.64 -26.15
CA ALA A 431 -19.72 2.31 -25.84
C ALA A 431 -19.79 1.34 -27.05
N GLU A 432 -20.84 1.48 -27.88
CA GLU A 432 -21.05 0.67 -29.08
C GLU A 432 -20.07 1.06 -30.20
N GLU A 433 -19.90 2.35 -30.45
CA GLU A 433 -18.91 2.86 -31.41
C GLU A 433 -17.48 2.50 -31.00
N ALA A 434 -17.12 2.72 -29.72
CA ALA A 434 -15.82 2.36 -29.19
C ALA A 434 -15.55 0.85 -29.30
N THR A 435 -16.57 0.02 -29.03
CA THR A 435 -16.45 -1.44 -29.19
C THR A 435 -16.22 -1.83 -30.66
N ALA A 436 -16.98 -1.25 -31.59
CA ALA A 436 -16.79 -1.51 -33.02
C ALA A 436 -15.41 -1.05 -33.50
N TYR A 437 -14.98 0.14 -33.06
CA TYR A 437 -13.68 0.73 -33.40
C TYR A 437 -12.51 -0.13 -32.93
N VAL A 438 -12.53 -0.59 -31.67
CA VAL A 438 -11.49 -1.48 -31.12
C VAL A 438 -11.55 -2.84 -31.79
N THR A 439 -12.73 -3.39 -32.09
CA THR A 439 -12.84 -4.71 -32.78
C THR A 439 -12.15 -4.70 -34.15
N ASP A 440 -12.28 -3.61 -34.91
CA ASP A 440 -11.67 -3.44 -36.24
C ASP A 440 -10.13 -3.33 -36.17
N ARG A 441 -9.61 -2.62 -35.16
CA ARG A 441 -8.16 -2.33 -35.02
C ARG A 441 -7.41 -3.31 -34.14
N TRP A 442 -8.11 -4.01 -33.26
CA TRP A 442 -7.57 -4.98 -32.31
C TRP A 442 -8.45 -6.24 -32.27
N PRO A 443 -8.25 -7.18 -33.21
CA PRO A 443 -9.14 -8.34 -33.40
C PRO A 443 -9.13 -9.34 -32.22
N TYR A 444 -8.31 -9.07 -31.20
CA TYR A 444 -8.16 -9.85 -29.97
C TYR A 444 -9.08 -9.38 -28.84
N LEU A 445 -9.97 -8.41 -29.09
CA LEU A 445 -10.90 -7.88 -28.10
C LEU A 445 -11.70 -8.98 -27.39
N GLY A 446 -11.50 -9.10 -26.08
CA GLY A 446 -12.20 -10.06 -25.24
C GLY A 446 -13.41 -9.46 -24.52
N ARG A 447 -14.62 -9.96 -24.80
CA ARG A 447 -15.88 -9.49 -24.20
C ARG A 447 -16.55 -10.48 -23.25
N TRP A 448 -15.80 -11.45 -22.73
CA TRP A 448 -16.35 -12.47 -21.84
C TRP A 448 -16.61 -11.97 -20.41
N ASN A 449 -16.00 -10.85 -20.01
CA ASN A 449 -16.30 -10.22 -18.73
C ASN A 449 -17.51 -9.28 -18.87
N ARG A 450 -18.64 -9.68 -18.29
CA ARG A 450 -19.90 -8.93 -18.42
C ARG A 450 -19.89 -7.64 -17.59
N SER A 451 -19.28 -7.61 -16.40
CA SER A 451 -19.29 -6.41 -15.56
C SER A 451 -18.53 -5.25 -16.20
N PHE A 452 -17.51 -5.55 -16.99
CA PHE A 452 -16.80 -4.57 -17.82
C PHE A 452 -17.71 -3.92 -18.86
N ASP A 453 -18.48 -4.74 -19.60
CA ASP A 453 -19.42 -4.23 -20.61
C ASP A 453 -20.58 -3.46 -19.95
N GLU A 454 -21.11 -3.95 -18.83
CA GLU A 454 -22.16 -3.26 -18.07
C GLU A 454 -21.67 -1.91 -17.53
N HIS A 455 -20.44 -1.83 -17.04
CA HIS A 455 -19.84 -0.59 -16.55
C HIS A 455 -19.77 0.49 -17.63
N LEU A 456 -19.31 0.13 -18.84
CA LEU A 456 -19.24 1.06 -19.97
C LEU A 456 -20.63 1.54 -20.45
N LEU A 457 -21.69 0.78 -20.19
CA LEU A 457 -23.05 1.15 -20.59
C LEU A 457 -23.77 2.02 -19.55
N GLN A 458 -23.24 2.14 -18.32
CA GLN A 458 -23.87 2.95 -17.28
C GLN A 458 -23.50 4.43 -17.42
N PRO A 459 -24.47 5.35 -17.62
CA PRO A 459 -24.19 6.77 -17.62
C PRO A 459 -23.82 7.25 -16.20
N GLY A 460 -22.57 7.69 -16.01
CA GLY A 460 -22.10 8.35 -14.79
C GLY A 460 -21.94 7.43 -13.58
N GLY A 461 -21.00 6.49 -13.66
CA GLY A 461 -20.68 5.46 -12.66
C GLY A 461 -20.95 5.84 -11.19
N SER A 462 -21.73 4.99 -10.52
CA SER A 462 -22.04 5.09 -9.09
C SER A 462 -20.76 4.95 -8.26
N ARG A 463 -20.26 6.07 -7.72
CA ARG A 463 -19.11 6.12 -6.81
C ARG A 463 -19.42 5.32 -5.53
N HIS A 464 -18.76 4.17 -5.35
CA HIS A 464 -18.80 3.44 -4.08
C HIS A 464 -17.56 3.81 -3.28
N GLY A 465 -17.56 5.02 -2.69
CA GLY A 465 -16.48 5.44 -1.81
C GLY A 465 -16.49 4.71 -0.45
N LEU A 466 -15.41 4.86 0.32
CA LEU A 466 -15.25 4.37 1.71
C LEU A 466 -16.36 4.81 2.69
N ARG A 467 -17.33 5.63 2.27
CA ARG A 467 -18.49 6.00 3.11
C ARG A 467 -19.41 4.78 3.27
N HIS A 468 -19.19 4.07 4.36
CA HIS A 468 -19.90 2.86 4.76
C HIS A 468 -21.43 3.07 4.84
N ARG A 469 -22.15 1.99 4.50
CA ARG A 469 -23.57 1.78 4.82
C ARG A 469 -23.75 1.41 6.29
#